data_AF-A0A9Q9LX11-F1
#
_entry.id   AF-A0A9Q9LX11-F1
#
_cell.length_a   1.000
_cell.length_b   1.000
_cell.length_c   1.000
_cell.angle_alpha   90.00
_cell.angle_beta   90.00
_cell.angle_gamma   90.00
#
_symmetry.space_group_name_H-M   'P 1'
#
loop_
_entity.id
_entity.type
_entity.pdbx_description
1 polymer ?
#
loop_
_entity_poly.entity_id
_entity_poly.type
_entity_poly.pdbx_seq_one_letter_code
_entity_poly.pdbx_strand_id
1 'polypeptide(L)'
;MTELPATTDRKMGLVIDLDTCVGCHACVISCKGWNTENYGAPLSDQDPYGSDPSGTFLNRVHSYEVQPEQGHAQLIHFPKSCLHCEDAPCVTVCPTGASYKRVEDGIVLVNEDHCIGCGLCAWSCPYGARELDLAEGVMKKCTLCVDRIYNENLPEADRTPSCVRTCPAGARHFGDLGDPDSDVSKLVAERGGIDLMPEMGTKPVNKYLPPRPKDRIEDQIDILAPLLAPVAEEPQGFLGWLDKALDKLPGQSSGGTN
;
A
#
# COMPACT_ATOMS: atom_id res chain seq x y z
N MET A 1 -5.83 -7.58 -33.28
CA MET A 1 -5.25 -6.87 -32.12
C MET A 1 -6.32 -5.92 -31.62
N THR A 2 -6.60 -5.93 -30.32
CA THR A 2 -7.63 -5.10 -29.70
C THR A 2 -7.23 -3.63 -29.61
N GLU A 3 -8.19 -2.72 -29.65
CA GLU A 3 -7.94 -1.28 -29.56
C GLU A 3 -8.29 -0.74 -28.17
N LEU A 4 -7.63 0.35 -27.79
CA LEU A 4 -8.00 1.12 -26.60
C LEU A 4 -9.14 2.07 -26.94
N PRO A 5 -10.05 2.35 -25.98
CA PRO A 5 -11.04 3.39 -26.19
C PRO A 5 -10.36 4.76 -26.31
N ALA A 6 -10.91 5.64 -27.15
CA ALA A 6 -10.35 6.97 -27.37
C ALA A 6 -10.40 7.84 -26.11
N THR A 7 -11.44 7.67 -25.28
CA THR A 7 -11.62 8.38 -24.00
C THR A 7 -12.31 7.46 -23.00
N THR A 8 -12.24 7.82 -21.72
CA THR A 8 -13.00 7.17 -20.64
C THR A 8 -13.74 8.23 -19.84
N ASP A 9 -14.91 7.89 -19.32
CA ASP A 9 -15.76 8.83 -18.56
C ASP A 9 -15.15 9.15 -17.20
N ARG A 10 -14.55 8.13 -16.56
CA ARG A 10 -13.85 8.21 -15.27
C ARG A 10 -12.48 7.56 -15.35
N LYS A 11 -11.62 7.84 -14.38
CA LYS A 11 -10.28 7.23 -14.26
C LYS A 11 -10.11 6.64 -12.87
N MET A 12 -10.74 5.50 -12.62
CA MET A 12 -10.65 4.83 -11.34
C MET A 12 -9.24 4.28 -11.11
N GLY A 13 -8.65 4.58 -9.96
CA GLY A 13 -7.29 4.18 -9.66
C GLY A 13 -6.94 4.20 -8.18
N LEU A 14 -5.74 3.71 -7.88
CA LEU A 14 -5.15 3.73 -6.54
C LEU A 14 -4.14 4.85 -6.39
N VAL A 15 -4.11 5.44 -5.21
CA VAL A 15 -2.98 6.26 -4.74
C VAL A 15 -2.29 5.50 -3.63
N ILE A 16 -1.00 5.26 -3.76
CA ILE A 16 -0.22 4.40 -2.87
C ILE A 16 0.81 5.27 -2.16
N ASP A 17 0.66 5.45 -0.85
CA ASP A 17 1.58 6.23 -0.02
C ASP A 17 2.75 5.36 0.44
N LEU A 18 3.93 5.62 -0.12
CA LEU A 18 5.16 4.91 0.23
C LEU A 18 5.73 5.35 1.58
N ASP A 19 5.27 6.49 2.11
CA ASP A 19 5.69 7.00 3.42
C ASP A 19 5.08 6.21 4.58
N THR A 20 3.80 5.84 4.43
CA THR A 20 3.02 5.16 5.49
C THR A 20 3.00 3.64 5.31
N CYS A 21 3.41 3.11 4.15
CA CYS A 21 3.45 1.68 3.94
C CYS A 21 4.50 0.99 4.83
N VAL A 22 4.06 0.21 5.80
CA VAL A 22 4.92 -0.56 6.72
C VAL A 22 5.23 -1.99 6.26
N GLY A 23 4.89 -2.34 5.01
CA GLY A 23 5.22 -3.67 4.48
C GLY A 23 4.50 -4.84 5.14
N CYS A 24 3.35 -4.63 5.79
CA CYS A 24 2.65 -5.69 6.55
C CYS A 24 2.02 -6.82 5.71
N HIS A 25 2.04 -6.73 4.37
CA HIS A 25 1.41 -7.68 3.43
C HIS A 25 -0.10 -7.93 3.60
N ALA A 26 -0.80 -7.25 4.51
CA ALA A 26 -2.25 -7.40 4.69
C ALA A 26 -3.03 -7.14 3.39
N CYS A 27 -2.59 -6.15 2.61
CA CYS A 27 -3.17 -5.83 1.31
C CYS A 27 -2.99 -6.95 0.26
N VAL A 28 -1.97 -7.81 0.39
CA VAL A 28 -1.71 -8.94 -0.51
C VAL A 28 -2.67 -10.08 -0.19
N ILE A 29 -2.74 -10.47 1.08
CA ILE A 29 -3.57 -11.59 1.53
C ILE A 29 -5.06 -11.27 1.36
N SER A 30 -5.51 -10.06 1.72
CA SER A 30 -6.90 -9.64 1.54
C SER A 30 -7.31 -9.58 0.07
N CYS A 31 -6.39 -9.16 -0.81
CA CYS A 31 -6.63 -9.18 -2.25
C CYS A 31 -6.79 -10.62 -2.76
N LYS A 32 -5.90 -11.52 -2.34
CA LYS A 32 -5.99 -12.94 -2.71
C LYS A 32 -7.29 -13.57 -2.21
N GLY A 33 -7.63 -13.42 -0.93
CA GLY A 33 -8.87 -13.96 -0.35
C GLY A 33 -10.11 -13.48 -1.10
N TRP A 34 -10.27 -12.16 -1.25
CA TRP A 34 -11.45 -11.58 -1.94
C TRP A 34 -11.61 -12.10 -3.37
N ASN A 35 -10.52 -12.14 -4.15
CA ASN A 35 -10.58 -12.53 -5.57
C ASN A 35 -10.53 -14.06 -5.76
N THR A 36 -10.31 -14.85 -4.70
CA THR A 36 -10.40 -16.32 -4.76
C THR A 36 -11.80 -16.80 -4.39
N GLU A 37 -12.44 -16.14 -3.42
CA GLU A 37 -13.74 -16.55 -2.88
C GLU A 37 -14.94 -16.03 -3.67
N ASN A 38 -14.72 -15.07 -4.58
CA ASN A 38 -15.79 -14.32 -5.22
C ASN A 38 -15.76 -14.44 -6.76
N TYR A 39 -15.68 -13.34 -7.48
CA TYR A 39 -15.87 -13.30 -8.92
C TYR A 39 -14.59 -13.71 -9.69
N GLY A 40 -14.73 -14.74 -10.54
CA GLY A 40 -13.70 -15.22 -11.46
C GLY A 40 -13.12 -16.58 -11.07
N ALA A 41 -12.21 -17.10 -11.89
CA ALA A 41 -11.53 -18.34 -11.54
C ALA A 41 -10.63 -18.13 -10.30
N PRO A 42 -10.54 -19.10 -9.38
CA PRO A 42 -9.74 -18.98 -8.16
C PRO A 42 -8.28 -18.61 -8.44
N LEU A 43 -7.63 -17.97 -7.48
CA LEU A 43 -6.19 -17.70 -7.56
C LEU A 43 -5.43 -18.90 -7.00
N SER A 44 -4.88 -19.72 -7.89
CA SER A 44 -4.23 -20.97 -7.55
C SER A 44 -3.00 -20.78 -6.67
N ASP A 45 -2.76 -21.76 -5.80
CA ASP A 45 -1.49 -21.98 -5.10
C ASP A 45 -0.82 -23.20 -5.72
N GLN A 46 0.45 -23.05 -6.10
CA GLN A 46 1.22 -24.10 -6.76
C GLN A 46 2.06 -24.88 -5.75
N ASP A 47 2.67 -24.17 -4.80
CA ASP A 47 3.41 -24.76 -3.70
C ASP A 47 3.13 -24.01 -2.39
N PRO A 48 1.92 -24.11 -1.81
CA PRO A 48 1.54 -23.29 -0.65
C PRO A 48 2.34 -23.60 0.63
N TYR A 49 2.95 -24.79 0.72
CA TYR A 49 3.60 -25.29 1.94
C TYR A 49 5.07 -25.68 1.75
N GLY A 50 5.63 -25.51 0.54
CA GLY A 50 7.01 -25.81 0.28
C GLY A 50 7.97 -24.72 0.74
N SER A 51 9.25 -24.92 0.41
CA SER A 51 10.33 -24.02 0.82
C SER A 51 10.32 -22.67 0.07
N ASP A 52 9.63 -22.60 -1.06
CA ASP A 52 9.44 -21.37 -1.85
C ASP A 52 7.96 -21.21 -2.23
N PRO A 53 7.13 -20.68 -1.31
CA PRO A 53 5.70 -20.62 -1.54
C PRO A 53 5.32 -19.84 -2.80
N SER A 54 4.61 -20.50 -3.71
CA SER A 54 4.25 -19.93 -5.00
C SER A 54 2.78 -20.08 -5.31
N GLY A 55 2.24 -19.09 -6.02
CA GLY A 55 0.85 -18.99 -6.39
C GLY A 55 0.58 -17.69 -7.13
N THR A 56 -0.67 -17.52 -7.55
CA THR A 56 -1.10 -16.33 -8.28
C THR A 56 -1.48 -15.23 -7.29
N PHE A 57 -0.90 -14.05 -7.46
CA PHE A 57 -1.18 -12.87 -6.64
C PHE A 57 -1.47 -11.66 -7.52
N LEU A 58 -2.47 -10.86 -7.16
CA LEU A 58 -2.84 -9.68 -7.97
C LEU A 58 -2.07 -8.40 -7.57
N ASN A 59 -1.38 -8.46 -6.43
CA ASN A 59 -0.48 -7.45 -5.92
C ASN A 59 0.62 -8.11 -5.07
N ARG A 60 1.81 -7.50 -5.05
CA ARG A 60 2.90 -7.86 -4.13
C ARG A 60 3.43 -6.61 -3.45
N VAL A 61 4.11 -6.78 -2.32
CA VAL A 61 4.88 -5.70 -1.69
C VAL A 61 6.35 -6.06 -1.82
N HIS A 62 7.10 -5.22 -2.52
CA HIS A 62 8.55 -5.33 -2.62
C HIS A 62 9.20 -4.41 -1.60
N SER A 63 10.25 -4.85 -0.95
CA SER A 63 10.96 -4.03 0.04
C SER A 63 12.35 -3.72 -0.50
N TYR A 64 12.72 -2.45 -0.47
CA TYR A 64 14.00 -1.96 -0.97
C TYR A 64 14.73 -1.20 0.13
N GLU A 65 15.97 -1.57 0.39
CA GLU A 65 16.88 -0.74 1.17
C GLU A 65 17.41 0.38 0.28
N VAL A 66 17.23 1.61 0.73
CA VAL A 66 17.65 2.81 0.01
C VAL A 66 18.52 3.64 0.93
N GLN A 67 19.70 4.01 0.46
CA GLN A 67 20.56 5.00 1.10
C GLN A 67 20.37 6.33 0.36
N PRO A 68 19.65 7.30 0.94
CA PRO A 68 19.52 8.62 0.34
C PRO A 68 20.88 9.33 0.29
N GLU A 69 21.01 10.31 -0.60
CA GLU A 69 22.19 11.18 -0.65
C GLU A 69 22.42 11.90 0.70
N GLN A 70 21.32 12.22 1.41
CA GLN A 70 21.35 12.85 2.72
C GLN A 70 20.45 12.07 3.69
N GLY A 71 21.03 11.61 4.80
CA GLY A 71 20.29 10.91 5.86
C GLY A 71 20.72 9.45 6.05
N HIS A 72 19.98 8.74 6.89
CA HIS A 72 20.24 7.33 7.18
C HIS A 72 19.60 6.42 6.12
N ALA A 73 20.15 5.21 5.98
CA ALA A 73 19.51 4.15 5.21
C ALA A 73 18.06 3.96 5.68
N GLN A 74 17.17 3.74 4.71
CA GLN A 74 15.75 3.54 4.94
C GLN A 74 15.25 2.32 4.18
N LEU A 75 14.24 1.66 4.74
CA LEU A 75 13.49 0.62 4.07
C LEU A 75 12.25 1.23 3.44
N ILE A 76 12.11 1.10 2.13
CA ILE A 76 10.92 1.52 1.38
C ILE A 76 10.15 0.28 0.98
N HIS A 77 8.91 0.20 1.44
CA HIS A 77 7.96 -0.82 1.00
C HIS A 77 7.18 -0.29 -0.19
N PHE A 78 7.19 -1.06 -1.27
CA PHE A 78 6.63 -0.71 -2.57
C PHE A 78 5.52 -1.69 -2.96
N PRO A 79 4.26 -1.43 -2.58
CA PRO A 79 3.12 -2.23 -2.98
C PRO A 79 2.84 -2.06 -4.46
N LYS A 80 3.09 -3.11 -5.24
CA LYS A 80 2.95 -3.11 -6.69
C LYS A 80 1.75 -3.96 -7.11
N SER A 81 0.90 -3.38 -7.94
CA SER A 81 -0.28 -4.02 -8.54
C SER A 81 -0.47 -3.52 -9.98
N CYS A 82 -1.48 -3.99 -10.70
CA CYS A 82 -1.80 -3.41 -12.01
C CYS A 82 -2.09 -1.91 -11.88
N LEU A 83 -1.54 -1.10 -12.78
CA LEU A 83 -1.68 0.36 -12.74
C LEU A 83 -2.80 0.92 -13.61
N HIS A 84 -3.57 0.04 -14.28
CA HIS A 84 -4.73 0.38 -15.10
C HIS A 84 -4.46 1.52 -16.10
N CYS A 85 -3.30 1.45 -16.77
CA CYS A 85 -2.73 2.45 -17.66
C CYS A 85 -3.73 3.09 -18.64
N GLU A 86 -3.53 4.37 -18.96
CA GLU A 86 -4.22 5.03 -20.06
C GLU A 86 -3.88 4.40 -21.40
N ASP A 87 -2.58 4.33 -21.68
CA ASP A 87 -2.02 3.59 -22.80
C ASP A 87 -1.57 2.21 -22.30
N ALA A 88 -2.49 1.25 -22.36
CA ALA A 88 -2.29 -0.10 -21.84
C ALA A 88 -1.81 -1.07 -22.94
N PRO A 89 -0.50 -1.29 -23.13
CA PRO A 89 0.03 -2.19 -24.18
C PRO A 89 -0.46 -3.63 -24.01
N CYS A 90 -0.76 -4.03 -22.78
CA CYS A 90 -1.32 -5.34 -22.46
C CYS A 90 -2.73 -5.58 -23.04
N VAL A 91 -3.47 -4.52 -23.40
CA VAL A 91 -4.74 -4.61 -24.14
C VAL A 91 -4.45 -4.81 -25.63
N THR A 92 -3.57 -4.01 -26.21
CA THR A 92 -3.37 -3.99 -27.68
C THR A 92 -2.70 -5.25 -28.22
N VAL A 93 -1.84 -5.90 -27.42
CA VAL A 93 -1.19 -7.16 -27.81
C VAL A 93 -2.07 -8.41 -27.68
N CYS A 94 -3.28 -8.29 -27.13
CA CYS A 94 -4.13 -9.46 -26.89
C CYS A 94 -4.71 -10.00 -28.21
N PRO A 95 -4.44 -11.25 -28.61
CA PRO A 95 -4.88 -11.77 -29.90
C PRO A 95 -6.37 -12.13 -29.93
N THR A 96 -6.94 -12.51 -28.78
CA THR A 96 -8.35 -12.92 -28.65
C THR A 96 -9.27 -11.79 -28.25
N GLY A 97 -8.71 -10.63 -27.87
CA GLY A 97 -9.44 -9.54 -27.26
C GLY A 97 -9.93 -9.80 -25.83
N ALA A 98 -9.39 -10.83 -25.17
CA ALA A 98 -9.63 -11.07 -23.75
C ALA A 98 -9.23 -9.88 -22.87
N SER A 99 -8.13 -9.18 -23.19
CA SER A 99 -7.74 -7.97 -22.47
C SER A 99 -8.44 -6.76 -23.07
N TYR A 100 -9.14 -6.00 -22.24
CA TYR A 100 -9.89 -4.82 -22.67
C TYR A 100 -9.82 -3.73 -21.61
N LYS A 101 -10.22 -2.52 -21.99
CA LYS A 101 -10.36 -1.37 -21.10
C LYS A 101 -11.80 -0.88 -21.14
N ARG A 102 -12.38 -0.72 -19.97
CA ARG A 102 -13.75 -0.21 -19.78
C ARG A 102 -13.80 1.29 -20.09
N VAL A 103 -14.86 1.72 -20.78
CA VAL A 103 -15.05 3.12 -21.19
C VAL A 103 -15.55 3.94 -20.01
N GLU A 104 -16.45 3.36 -19.22
CA GLU A 104 -17.14 4.02 -18.12
C GLU A 104 -16.21 4.39 -16.95
N ASP A 105 -15.15 3.61 -16.70
CA ASP A 105 -14.32 3.77 -15.50
C ASP A 105 -12.80 3.62 -15.73
N GLY A 106 -12.39 3.31 -16.96
CA GLY A 106 -10.99 3.14 -17.32
C GLY A 106 -10.31 1.90 -16.74
N ILE A 107 -11.04 1.01 -16.05
CA ILE A 107 -10.48 -0.20 -15.48
C ILE A 107 -10.11 -1.16 -16.61
N VAL A 108 -8.80 -1.42 -16.75
CA VAL A 108 -8.30 -2.52 -17.60
C VAL A 108 -8.71 -3.86 -16.97
N LEU A 109 -9.27 -4.78 -17.75
CA LEU A 109 -9.75 -6.11 -17.33
C LEU A 109 -9.26 -7.23 -18.26
N VAL A 110 -9.48 -8.47 -17.82
CA VAL A 110 -9.31 -9.68 -18.62
C VAL A 110 -10.64 -10.43 -18.58
N ASN A 111 -11.21 -10.73 -19.74
CA ASN A 111 -12.27 -11.71 -19.89
C ASN A 111 -11.62 -13.10 -19.89
N GLU A 112 -11.92 -13.89 -18.87
CA GLU A 112 -11.29 -15.19 -18.63
C GLU A 112 -11.75 -16.24 -19.64
N ASP A 113 -13.01 -16.20 -20.07
CA ASP A 113 -13.58 -17.12 -21.07
C ASP A 113 -12.91 -16.98 -22.45
N HIS A 114 -12.43 -15.77 -22.76
CA HIS A 114 -11.74 -15.48 -24.03
C HIS A 114 -10.21 -15.64 -23.91
N CYS A 115 -9.70 -15.82 -22.69
CA CYS A 115 -8.27 -15.88 -22.44
C CYS A 115 -7.72 -17.27 -22.79
N ILE A 116 -6.66 -17.31 -23.60
CA ILE A 116 -6.00 -18.56 -24.03
C ILE A 116 -4.64 -18.78 -23.35
N GLY A 117 -4.34 -18.05 -22.27
CA GLY A 117 -3.11 -18.23 -21.50
C GLY A 117 -1.80 -17.90 -22.22
N CYS A 118 -1.83 -17.21 -23.37
CA CYS A 118 -0.64 -17.06 -24.22
C CYS A 118 0.50 -16.17 -23.66
N GLY A 119 0.29 -15.46 -22.54
CA GLY A 119 1.32 -14.68 -21.86
C GLY A 119 1.75 -13.37 -22.53
N LEU A 120 1.31 -13.06 -23.77
CA LEU A 120 1.71 -11.84 -24.48
C LEU A 120 1.45 -10.55 -23.69
N CYS A 121 0.32 -10.49 -22.98
CA CYS A 121 -0.03 -9.35 -22.16
C CYS A 121 0.84 -9.20 -20.89
N ALA A 122 1.42 -10.29 -20.38
CA ALA A 122 2.42 -10.22 -19.31
C ALA A 122 3.75 -9.72 -19.85
N TRP A 123 4.17 -10.21 -21.02
CA TRP A 123 5.39 -9.78 -21.68
C TRP A 123 5.38 -8.29 -22.05
N SER A 124 4.23 -7.76 -22.49
CA SER A 124 4.11 -6.33 -22.83
C SER A 124 3.89 -5.40 -21.62
N CYS A 125 3.62 -5.94 -20.43
CA CYS A 125 3.40 -5.13 -19.24
C CYS A 125 4.74 -4.75 -18.61
N PRO A 126 5.18 -3.47 -18.67
CA PRO A 126 6.47 -3.07 -18.10
C PRO A 126 6.52 -3.22 -16.58
N TYR A 127 5.35 -3.37 -15.96
CA TYR A 127 5.20 -3.53 -14.52
C TYR A 127 5.16 -5.00 -14.10
N GLY A 128 5.13 -5.99 -15.00
CA GLY A 128 5.01 -7.39 -14.59
C GLY A 128 3.79 -7.64 -13.69
N ALA A 129 2.70 -6.91 -13.92
CA ALA A 129 1.51 -6.89 -13.07
C ALA A 129 0.42 -7.87 -13.53
N ARG A 130 0.78 -8.80 -14.43
CA ARG A 130 -0.08 -9.85 -14.94
C ARG A 130 0.57 -11.20 -14.71
N GLU A 131 -0.21 -12.15 -14.22
CA GLU A 131 0.26 -13.48 -13.85
C GLU A 131 -0.57 -14.53 -14.56
N LEU A 132 0.07 -15.60 -15.01
CA LEU A 132 -0.65 -16.77 -15.49
C LEU A 132 -1.11 -17.56 -14.28
N ASP A 133 -2.41 -17.79 -14.15
CA ASP A 133 -2.89 -18.84 -13.26
C ASP A 133 -2.66 -20.18 -13.93
N LEU A 134 -1.82 -21.04 -13.33
CA LEU A 134 -1.42 -22.30 -13.94
C LEU A 134 -2.50 -23.38 -13.84
N ALA A 135 -3.41 -23.28 -12.87
CA ALA A 135 -4.51 -24.24 -12.74
C ALA A 135 -5.59 -23.95 -13.78
N GLU A 136 -5.92 -22.68 -13.97
CA GLU A 136 -7.00 -22.22 -14.85
C GLU A 136 -6.51 -21.95 -16.29
N GLY A 137 -5.21 -21.77 -16.48
CA GLY A 137 -4.62 -21.49 -17.80
C GLY A 137 -4.96 -20.10 -18.34
N VAL A 138 -5.36 -19.16 -17.48
CA VAL A 138 -5.78 -17.81 -17.86
C VAL A 138 -4.94 -16.73 -17.17
N MET A 139 -4.82 -15.57 -17.82
CA MET A 139 -4.08 -14.44 -17.28
C MET A 139 -4.90 -13.69 -16.23
N LYS A 140 -4.36 -13.57 -15.02
CA LYS A 140 -4.90 -12.82 -13.90
C LYS A 140 -4.15 -11.51 -13.68
N LYS A 141 -4.82 -10.53 -13.07
CA LYS A 141 -4.25 -9.25 -12.64
C LYS A 141 -5.21 -8.53 -11.70
N CYS A 142 -4.74 -7.50 -11.01
CA CYS A 142 -5.62 -6.62 -10.22
C CYS A 142 -6.78 -6.10 -11.08
N THR A 143 -7.99 -6.19 -10.54
CA THR A 143 -9.25 -5.78 -11.18
C THR A 143 -9.80 -4.47 -10.60
N LEU A 144 -9.04 -3.81 -9.72
CA LEU A 144 -9.54 -2.77 -8.80
C LEU A 144 -10.76 -3.22 -7.99
N CYS A 145 -10.93 -4.53 -7.79
CA CYS A 145 -12.11 -5.12 -7.15
C CYS A 145 -13.39 -4.57 -7.78
N VAL A 146 -13.47 -4.56 -9.12
CA VAL A 146 -14.61 -4.04 -9.89
C VAL A 146 -15.95 -4.65 -9.43
N ASP A 147 -15.91 -5.93 -9.03
CA ASP A 147 -17.00 -6.71 -8.45
C ASP A 147 -17.43 -6.24 -7.05
N ARG A 148 -16.57 -5.49 -6.36
CA ARG A 148 -16.77 -4.97 -4.99
C ARG A 148 -17.21 -3.52 -4.98
N ILE A 149 -16.56 -2.67 -5.78
CA ILE A 149 -16.79 -1.21 -5.78
C ILE A 149 -18.19 -0.82 -6.29
N TYR A 150 -18.82 -1.68 -7.09
CA TYR A 150 -20.18 -1.49 -7.59
C TYR A 150 -21.21 -2.42 -6.94
N ASN A 151 -20.82 -3.18 -5.91
CA ASN A 151 -21.72 -4.15 -5.29
C ASN A 151 -22.71 -3.48 -4.34
N GLU A 152 -23.97 -3.37 -4.78
CA GLU A 152 -25.03 -2.74 -3.98
C GLU A 152 -25.42 -3.54 -2.74
N ASN A 153 -25.06 -4.83 -2.67
CA ASN A 153 -25.28 -5.66 -1.48
C ASN A 153 -24.30 -5.35 -0.34
N LEU A 154 -23.24 -4.57 -0.61
CA LEU A 154 -22.32 -4.09 0.41
C LEU A 154 -22.75 -2.70 0.91
N PRO A 155 -22.54 -2.40 2.21
CA PRO A 155 -22.63 -1.02 2.71
C PRO A 155 -21.75 -0.09 1.88
N GLU A 156 -22.17 1.15 1.65
CA GLU A 156 -21.43 2.10 0.81
C GLU A 156 -19.97 2.30 1.27
N ALA A 157 -19.74 2.38 2.58
CA ALA A 157 -18.40 2.47 3.17
C ALA A 157 -17.49 1.28 2.85
N ASP A 158 -18.07 0.13 2.46
CA ASP A 158 -17.36 -1.11 2.16
C ASP A 158 -17.10 -1.33 0.65
N ARG A 159 -17.69 -0.47 -0.21
CA ARG A 159 -17.57 -0.46 -1.68
C ARG A 159 -16.27 0.18 -2.15
N THR A 160 -15.16 -0.29 -1.58
CA THR A 160 -13.79 0.12 -1.91
C THR A 160 -12.94 -1.13 -2.14
N PRO A 161 -11.82 -1.09 -2.88
CA PRO A 161 -10.99 -2.26 -3.10
C PRO A 161 -10.56 -2.94 -1.79
N SER A 162 -10.52 -4.28 -1.78
CA SER A 162 -10.19 -5.06 -0.57
C SER A 162 -8.84 -4.65 0.02
N CYS A 163 -7.87 -4.38 -0.85
CA CYS A 163 -6.53 -3.94 -0.45
C CYS A 163 -6.48 -2.54 0.20
N VAL A 164 -7.45 -1.68 -0.12
CA VAL A 164 -7.62 -0.34 0.49
C VAL A 164 -8.27 -0.48 1.86
N ARG A 165 -9.42 -1.18 1.92
CA ARG A 165 -10.14 -1.42 3.17
C ARG A 165 -9.28 -2.08 4.25
N THR A 166 -8.47 -3.06 3.87
CA THR A 166 -7.64 -3.82 4.82
C THR A 166 -6.42 -3.04 5.30
N CYS A 167 -5.98 -1.97 4.63
CA CYS A 167 -4.69 -1.35 4.93
C CYS A 167 -4.69 -0.69 6.33
N PRO A 168 -3.98 -1.24 7.33
CA PRO A 168 -4.02 -0.69 8.70
C PRO A 168 -3.30 0.66 8.80
N ALA A 169 -2.33 0.91 7.92
CA ALA A 169 -1.55 2.14 7.90
C ALA A 169 -2.17 3.25 7.05
N GLY A 170 -3.30 2.99 6.37
CA GLY A 170 -3.91 3.95 5.45
C GLY A 170 -3.05 4.27 4.23
N ALA A 171 -2.14 3.38 3.82
CA ALA A 171 -1.19 3.60 2.74
C ALA A 171 -1.76 3.41 1.32
N ARG A 172 -3.02 2.99 1.19
CA ARG A 172 -3.69 2.79 -0.10
C ARG A 172 -4.99 3.57 -0.08
N HIS A 173 -5.18 4.42 -1.08
CA HIS A 173 -6.40 5.17 -1.31
C HIS A 173 -6.96 4.81 -2.68
N PHE A 174 -8.27 5.00 -2.87
CA PHE A 174 -8.95 4.69 -4.11
C PHE A 174 -9.98 5.77 -4.44
N GLY A 175 -10.11 6.08 -5.72
CA GLY A 175 -11.08 7.05 -6.19
C GLY A 175 -10.92 7.34 -7.67
N ASP A 176 -11.58 8.40 -8.12
CA ASP A 176 -11.56 8.86 -9.51
C ASP A 176 -10.49 9.92 -9.72
N LEU A 177 -9.42 9.55 -10.43
CA LEU A 177 -8.32 10.47 -10.78
C LEU A 177 -8.64 11.31 -12.04
N GLY A 178 -9.82 11.12 -12.64
CA GLY A 178 -10.35 12.00 -13.68
C GLY A 178 -11.05 13.23 -13.11
N ASP A 179 -11.51 13.15 -11.86
CA ASP A 179 -12.15 14.24 -11.14
C ASP A 179 -11.10 15.00 -10.29
N PRO A 180 -10.78 16.27 -10.59
CA PRO A 180 -9.81 17.05 -9.82
C PRO A 180 -10.27 17.33 -8.38
N ASP A 181 -11.58 17.25 -8.10
CA ASP A 181 -12.15 17.49 -6.78
C ASP A 181 -12.22 16.23 -5.91
N SER A 182 -11.88 15.06 -6.44
CA SER A 182 -11.84 13.82 -5.66
C SER A 182 -10.74 13.84 -4.60
N ASP A 183 -10.95 13.10 -3.51
CA ASP A 183 -9.97 13.02 -2.41
C ASP A 183 -8.60 12.52 -2.88
N VAL A 184 -8.59 11.56 -3.83
CA VAL A 184 -7.34 11.02 -4.39
C VAL A 184 -6.63 12.01 -5.29
N SER A 185 -7.34 12.81 -6.08
CA SER A 185 -6.75 13.85 -6.93
C SER A 185 -6.14 14.97 -6.10
N LYS A 186 -6.87 15.42 -5.06
CA LYS A 186 -6.37 16.40 -4.08
C LYS A 186 -5.13 15.89 -3.37
N LEU A 187 -5.16 14.65 -2.89
CA LEU A 187 -4.03 14.02 -2.22
C LEU A 187 -2.79 13.91 -3.13
N VAL A 188 -2.97 13.51 -4.39
CA VAL A 188 -1.88 13.45 -5.37
C VAL A 188 -1.29 14.83 -5.63
N ALA A 189 -2.13 15.85 -5.81
CA ALA A 189 -1.66 17.22 -6.02
C ALA A 189 -0.90 17.78 -4.80
N GLU A 190 -1.41 17.54 -3.59
CA GLU A 190 -0.81 18.01 -2.34
C GLU A 190 0.53 17.32 -2.04
N ARG A 191 0.60 15.99 -2.19
CA ARG A 191 1.77 15.17 -1.82
C ARG A 191 2.77 14.98 -2.96
N GLY A 192 2.53 15.60 -4.12
CA GLY A 192 3.41 15.47 -5.30
C GLY A 192 3.46 14.04 -5.84
N GLY A 193 2.29 13.43 -6.02
CA GLY A 193 2.19 12.05 -6.51
C GLY A 193 2.80 11.87 -7.90
N ILE A 194 3.46 10.73 -8.11
CA ILE A 194 4.25 10.43 -9.30
C ILE A 194 3.76 9.19 -10.04
N ASP A 195 4.06 9.16 -11.34
CA ASP A 195 3.89 7.99 -12.18
C ASP A 195 5.05 7.02 -12.00
N LEU A 196 4.74 5.72 -12.01
CA LEU A 196 5.77 4.69 -12.04
C LEU A 196 6.30 4.51 -13.46
N MET A 197 7.60 4.68 -13.64
CA MET A 197 8.32 4.50 -14.91
C MET A 197 7.68 5.33 -16.05
N PRO A 198 7.61 6.66 -15.92
CA PRO A 198 7.00 7.54 -16.93
C PRO A 198 7.65 7.40 -18.32
N GLU A 199 8.93 7.02 -18.38
CA GLU A 199 9.68 6.74 -19.61
C GLU A 199 9.06 5.62 -20.47
N MET A 200 8.22 4.77 -19.89
CA MET A 200 7.51 3.70 -20.61
C MET A 200 6.30 4.21 -21.42
N GLY A 201 5.89 5.48 -21.24
CA GLY A 201 4.80 6.10 -22.01
C GLY A 201 3.39 5.55 -21.73
N THR A 202 3.23 4.58 -20.82
CA THR A 202 1.93 3.91 -20.58
C THR A 202 0.91 4.79 -19.86
N LYS A 203 1.34 5.91 -19.28
CA LYS A 203 0.50 6.85 -18.49
C LYS A 203 -0.33 6.10 -17.42
N PRO A 204 0.32 5.56 -16.37
CA PRO A 204 -0.36 4.91 -15.25
C PRO A 204 -1.47 5.78 -14.66
N VAL A 205 -2.65 5.18 -14.41
CA VAL A 205 -3.70 5.86 -13.65
C VAL A 205 -3.30 5.87 -12.18
N ASN A 206 -2.91 4.71 -11.63
CA ASN A 206 -2.43 4.65 -10.25
C ASN A 206 -1.20 5.54 -10.02
N LYS A 207 -1.17 6.24 -8.87
CA LYS A 207 -0.08 7.15 -8.47
C LYS A 207 0.62 6.66 -7.22
N TYR A 208 1.90 7.00 -7.07
CA TYR A 208 2.66 6.77 -5.84
C TYR A 208 2.97 8.09 -5.16
N LEU A 209 2.81 8.17 -3.85
CA LEU A 209 3.28 9.30 -3.05
C LEU A 209 4.67 8.98 -2.51
N PRO A 210 5.66 9.87 -2.66
CA PRO A 210 7.01 9.63 -2.17
C PRO A 210 7.05 9.63 -0.63
N PRO A 211 8.04 8.92 -0.03
CA PRO A 211 8.34 9.07 1.39
C PRO A 211 8.61 10.54 1.74
N ARG A 212 8.09 11.00 2.87
CA ARG A 212 8.37 12.35 3.36
C ARG A 212 9.77 12.38 3.98
N PRO A 213 10.46 13.54 3.94
CA PRO A 213 11.60 13.75 4.83
C PRO A 213 11.14 13.49 6.26
N LYS A 214 11.77 12.52 6.93
CA LYS A 214 11.47 12.23 8.33
C LYS A 214 11.86 13.45 9.16
N ASP A 215 10.96 13.87 10.04
CA ASP A 215 11.28 14.91 11.02
C ASP A 215 12.56 14.50 11.74
N ARG A 216 13.59 15.34 11.64
CA ARG A 216 14.71 15.22 12.56
C ARG A 216 14.15 15.57 13.92
N ILE A 217 14.15 14.60 14.83
CA ILE A 217 14.16 14.95 16.25
C ILE A 217 15.36 15.88 16.38
N GLU A 218 15.11 17.18 16.55
CA GLU A 218 16.18 18.10 16.91
C GLU A 218 16.88 17.49 18.12
N ASP A 219 18.20 17.57 18.19
CA ASP A 219 19.04 17.00 19.27
C ASP A 219 18.67 17.50 20.68
N GLN A 220 17.56 18.24 20.82
CA GLN A 220 17.01 18.86 22.01
C GLN A 220 15.74 18.19 22.57
N ILE A 221 15.21 17.11 21.96
CA ILE A 221 14.18 16.33 22.65
C ILE A 221 14.88 15.39 23.63
N ASP A 222 15.17 15.91 24.82
CA ASP A 222 15.44 15.06 25.98
C ASP A 222 14.13 14.33 26.33
N ILE A 223 14.00 13.11 25.81
CA ILE A 223 12.85 12.21 26.00
C ILE A 223 12.59 11.96 27.50
N LEU A 224 13.62 12.14 28.33
CA LEU A 224 13.54 11.96 29.77
C LEU A 224 13.31 13.28 30.52
N ALA A 225 13.53 14.45 29.93
CA ALA A 225 13.37 15.74 30.61
C ALA A 225 12.01 15.93 31.31
N PRO A 226 10.86 15.55 30.71
CA PRO A 226 9.56 15.67 31.39
C PRO A 226 9.40 14.67 32.56
N LEU A 227 10.14 13.56 32.53
CA LEU A 227 10.11 12.50 33.54
C LEU A 227 11.19 12.67 34.62
N LEU A 228 12.19 13.50 34.36
CA LEU A 228 13.30 13.81 35.26
C LEU A 228 13.14 15.16 35.97
N ALA A 229 12.18 16.00 35.53
CA ALA A 229 11.84 17.22 36.24
C ALA A 229 11.35 16.87 37.66
N PRO A 230 12.07 17.29 38.72
CA PRO A 230 11.65 16.99 40.09
C PRO A 230 10.27 17.62 40.34
N VAL A 231 9.28 16.79 40.65
CA VAL A 231 7.92 17.24 40.98
C VAL A 231 7.91 18.01 42.33
N ALA A 232 8.95 17.81 43.14
CA ALA A 232 9.28 18.59 44.32
C ALA A 232 10.77 18.41 44.66
N GLU A 233 11.47 19.51 44.96
CA GLU A 233 12.86 19.48 45.44
C GLU A 233 12.95 19.11 46.92
N GLU A 234 11.86 19.32 47.68
CA GLU A 234 11.76 18.94 49.09
C GLU A 234 10.49 18.11 49.35
N PRO A 235 10.60 16.93 49.99
CA PRO A 235 9.43 16.12 50.33
C PRO A 235 8.59 16.86 51.38
N GLN A 236 7.31 17.12 51.07
CA GLN A 236 6.35 17.76 51.98
C GLN A 236 5.36 16.75 52.57
N GLY A 237 4.72 17.11 53.68
CA GLY A 237 3.68 16.31 54.32
C GLY A 237 4.19 14.97 54.87
N PHE A 238 3.48 13.88 54.58
CA PHE A 238 3.81 12.55 55.08
C PHE A 238 5.20 12.08 54.62
N LEU A 239 5.56 12.34 53.36
CA LEU A 239 6.86 11.95 52.80
C LEU A 239 8.00 12.71 53.47
N GLY A 240 7.83 14.01 53.74
CA GLY A 240 8.81 14.81 54.48
C GLY A 240 8.95 14.42 55.94
N TRP A 241 7.86 13.97 56.58
CA TRP A 241 7.92 13.40 57.93
C TRP A 241 8.63 12.05 57.94
N LEU A 242 8.35 11.18 56.95
CA LEU A 242 8.95 9.85 56.81
C LEU A 242 10.46 9.96 56.59
N ASP A 243 10.92 10.86 55.72
CA ASP A 243 12.34 11.09 55.45
C ASP A 243 13.09 11.50 56.72
N LYS A 244 12.54 12.48 57.47
CA LYS A 244 13.06 12.90 58.79
C LYS A 244 13.02 11.80 59.85
N ALA A 245 12.11 10.84 59.73
CA ALA A 245 12.02 9.71 60.65
C ALA A 245 13.05 8.63 60.31
N LEU A 246 13.31 8.40 59.01
CA LEU A 246 14.33 7.48 58.51
C LEU A 246 15.75 7.99 58.79
N ASP A 247 16.00 9.29 58.64
CA ASP A 247 17.28 9.93 59.02
C ASP A 247 17.64 9.77 60.50
N LYS A 248 16.63 9.60 61.35
CA LYS A 248 16.83 9.40 62.80
C LYS A 248 17.07 7.96 63.20
N LEU A 249 17.03 7.01 62.26
CA LEU A 249 17.36 5.62 62.54
C LEU A 249 18.88 5.48 62.71
N PRO A 250 19.35 4.84 63.80
CA PRO A 250 20.78 4.64 64.04
C PRO A 250 21.34 3.68 62.98
N GLY A 251 22.07 4.23 62.01
CA GLY A 251 22.67 3.47 60.91
C GLY A 251 23.14 4.30 59.71
N GLN A 252 22.61 5.50 59.52
CA GLN A 252 23.16 6.42 58.51
C GLN A 252 24.27 7.26 59.14
N SER A 253 25.51 6.84 58.92
CA SER A 253 26.65 7.73 59.03
C SER A 253 26.44 8.91 58.11
N SER A 254 26.43 10.11 58.69
CA SER A 254 26.66 11.37 57.99
C SER A 254 27.99 11.28 57.20
N GLY A 255 27.90 10.93 55.92
CA GLY A 255 29.00 10.98 54.95
C GLY A 255 28.78 12.19 54.04
N GLY A 256 29.64 13.20 54.17
CA GLY A 256 29.46 14.51 53.59
C GLY A 256 29.56 14.62 52.07
N THR A 257 29.03 15.74 51.59
CA THR A 257 29.41 16.53 50.40
C THR A 257 30.59 16.01 49.58
N ASN A 258 30.29 15.56 48.36
CA ASN A 258 30.72 16.19 47.11
C ASN A 258 29.80 15.77 45.96
#